data_AF-A0A838JQM9-F1
#
_entry.id   AF-A0A838JQM9-F1
#
_cell.length_a   1.000
_cell.length_b   1.000
_cell.length_c   1.000
_cell.angle_alpha   90.00
_cell.angle_beta   90.00
_cell.angle_gamma   90.00
#
_symmetry.space_group_name_H-M   'P 1'
#
loop_
_entity.id
_entity.type
_entity.pdbx_description
1 polymer ?
#
loop_
_entity_poly.entity_id
_entity_poly.type
_entity_poly.pdbx_seq_one_letter_code
_entity_poly.pdbx_strand_id
1 'polypeptide(L)'
;MNGKIPDVLLDVPVVKVDEINFELNDLRAKVNLFAKVLDLVELSVGVDVYLGRVKLVIKGVEAQALLKVRLDNVTAIIDRVLTTIDR
;
A
#
# COMPACT_ATOMS: atom_id res chain seq x y z
N MET A 1 -12.71 6.37 28.26
CA MET A 1 -11.57 6.20 27.33
C MET A 1 -11.67 7.31 26.30
N ASN A 2 -10.87 8.38 26.45
CA ASN A 2 -11.03 9.63 25.71
C ASN A 2 -10.40 9.52 24.32
N GLY A 3 -11.20 9.27 23.28
CA GLY A 3 -10.76 9.27 21.89
C GLY A 3 -10.49 10.70 21.42
N LYS A 4 -9.29 11.21 21.67
CA LYS A 4 -8.88 12.53 21.15
C LYS A 4 -8.81 12.48 19.61
N ILE A 5 -9.37 13.52 18.99
CA ILE A 5 -9.35 13.75 17.53
C ILE A 5 -7.88 13.89 17.09
N PRO A 6 -7.42 13.21 16.02
CA PRO A 6 -6.05 13.35 15.53
C PRO A 6 -5.81 14.74 14.95
N ASP A 7 -4.62 15.29 15.15
CA ASP A 7 -4.26 16.62 14.63
C ASP A 7 -4.19 16.64 13.09
N VAL A 8 -3.84 15.50 12.48
CA VAL A 8 -3.96 15.30 11.04
C VAL A 8 -4.75 14.04 10.78
N LEU A 9 -5.85 14.19 10.05
CA LEU A 9 -6.62 13.10 9.48
C LEU A 9 -6.65 13.28 7.97
N LEU A 10 -6.03 12.33 7.26
CA LEU A 10 -6.20 12.20 5.82
C LEU A 10 -6.96 10.91 5.57
N ASP A 11 -8.22 11.05 5.17
CA ASP A 11 -9.10 9.95 4.80
C ASP A 11 -9.40 10.07 3.29
N VAL A 12 -8.86 9.14 2.53
CA VAL A 12 -9.02 9.08 1.07
C VAL A 12 -9.79 7.79 0.74
N PRO A 13 -11.12 7.86 0.60
CA PRO A 13 -11.97 6.69 0.40
C PRO A 13 -11.77 6.03 -0.96
N VAL A 14 -11.26 6.78 -1.95
CA VAL A 14 -10.83 6.27 -3.26
C VAL A 14 -9.65 7.10 -3.76
N VAL A 15 -8.53 6.43 -3.98
CA VAL A 15 -7.33 6.90 -4.67
C VAL A 15 -7.31 6.22 -6.02
N LYS A 16 -7.28 6.99 -7.12
CA LYS A 16 -7.09 6.45 -8.46
C LYS A 16 -5.67 6.71 -8.92
N VAL A 17 -4.98 5.65 -9.31
CA VAL A 17 -3.63 5.70 -9.86
C VAL A 17 -3.66 5.09 -11.24
N ASP A 18 -3.30 5.86 -12.24
CA ASP A 18 -3.35 5.41 -13.63
C ASP A 18 -2.37 4.26 -13.88
N GLU A 19 -1.17 4.33 -13.28
CA GLU A 19 -0.13 3.34 -13.47
C GLU A 19 0.81 3.23 -12.27
N ILE A 20 1.18 2.00 -11.90
CA ILE A 20 2.26 1.69 -10.96
C ILE A 20 3.31 0.87 -11.70
N ASN A 21 4.55 1.39 -11.71
CA ASN A 21 5.71 0.75 -12.31
C ASN A 21 6.59 0.13 -11.23
N PHE A 22 6.88 -1.16 -11.36
CA PHE A 22 7.82 -1.89 -10.52
C PHE A 22 8.99 -2.38 -11.38
N GLU A 23 10.21 -2.11 -10.91
CA GLU A 23 11.43 -2.74 -11.40
C GLU A 23 11.96 -3.64 -10.29
N LEU A 24 11.78 -4.95 -10.48
CA LEU A 24 12.03 -5.97 -9.47
C LEU A 24 13.20 -6.83 -9.89
N ASN A 25 14.06 -7.14 -8.93
CA ASN A 25 15.08 -8.17 -9.07
C ASN A 25 14.63 -9.41 -8.30
N ASP A 26 15.02 -10.59 -8.79
CA ASP A 26 14.84 -11.88 -8.11
C ASP A 26 13.38 -12.19 -7.73
N LEU A 27 12.44 -11.93 -8.65
CA LEU A 27 11.03 -12.22 -8.44
C LEU A 27 10.80 -13.74 -8.46
N ARG A 28 10.32 -14.27 -7.33
CA ARG A 28 9.83 -15.64 -7.24
C ARG A 28 8.31 -15.68 -7.27
N ALA A 29 7.75 -16.47 -8.16
CA ALA A 29 6.31 -16.63 -8.32
C ALA A 29 5.93 -18.12 -8.30
N LYS A 30 4.82 -18.44 -7.63
CA LYS A 30 4.25 -19.78 -7.65
C LYS A 30 2.86 -19.71 -8.27
N VAL A 31 2.62 -20.52 -9.30
CA VAL A 31 1.32 -20.61 -9.98
C VAL A 31 0.82 -22.03 -9.88
N ASN A 32 -0.38 -22.20 -9.33
CA ASN A 32 -1.04 -23.50 -9.21
C ASN A 32 -2.34 -23.46 -10.02
N LEU A 33 -2.49 -24.40 -10.94
CA LEU A 33 -3.73 -24.65 -11.66
C LEU A 33 -4.33 -25.97 -11.15
N PHE A 34 -5.57 -25.88 -10.67
CA PHE A 34 -6.39 -27.03 -10.34
C PHE A 34 -7.60 -27.04 -11.26
N ALA A 35 -7.82 -28.13 -11.98
CA ALA A 35 -8.96 -28.31 -12.86
C ALA A 35 -9.55 -29.71 -12.69
N LYS A 36 -10.87 -29.77 -12.54
CA LYS A 36 -11.65 -31.01 -12.48
C LYS A 36 -12.70 -30.99 -13.59
N VAL A 37 -12.69 -31.99 -14.46
CA VAL A 37 -13.65 -32.13 -15.55
C VAL A 37 -14.44 -33.42 -15.36
N LEU A 38 -15.71 -33.27 -14.99
CA LEU A 38 -16.62 -34.35 -14.63
C LEU A 38 -15.96 -35.30 -13.60
N ASP A 39 -16.24 -36.59 -13.72
CA ASP A 39 -15.62 -37.66 -12.93
C ASP A 39 -14.45 -38.34 -13.67
N LEU A 40 -14.01 -37.76 -14.80
CA LEU A 40 -13.06 -38.41 -15.70
C LEU A 40 -11.63 -37.88 -15.57
N VAL A 41 -11.45 -36.58 -15.30
CA VAL A 41 -10.13 -35.95 -15.26
C VAL A 41 -9.99 -35.02 -14.06
N GLU A 42 -8.92 -35.24 -13.30
CA GLU A 42 -8.40 -34.34 -12.30
C GLU A 42 -6.98 -33.93 -12.71
N LEU A 43 -6.75 -32.62 -12.88
CA LEU A 43 -5.48 -32.05 -13.27
C LEU A 43 -5.00 -31.05 -12.21
N SER A 44 -3.85 -31.33 -11.62
CA SER A 44 -3.15 -30.44 -10.69
C SER A 44 -1.76 -30.14 -11.23
N VAL A 45 -1.49 -28.87 -11.56
CA VAL A 45 -0.19 -28.43 -12.07
C VAL A 45 0.30 -27.25 -11.24
N GLY A 46 1.49 -27.38 -10.66
CA GLY A 46 2.19 -26.31 -9.97
C GLY A 46 3.46 -25.93 -10.71
N VAL A 47 3.71 -24.63 -10.86
CA VAL A 47 4.94 -24.07 -11.43
C VAL A 47 5.54 -23.09 -10.43
N ASP A 48 6.83 -23.26 -10.11
CA ASP A 48 7.64 -22.30 -9.35
C ASP A 48 8.60 -21.62 -10.33
N VAL A 49 8.51 -20.30 -10.43
CA VAL A 49 9.26 -19.49 -11.39
C VAL A 49 10.18 -18.55 -10.63
N TYR A 50 11.44 -18.52 -11.05
CA TYR A 50 12.42 -17.53 -10.60
C TYR A 50 12.79 -16.62 -11.77
N LEU A 51 12.66 -15.31 -11.58
CA LEU A 51 12.89 -14.30 -12.59
C LEU A 51 13.94 -13.31 -12.08
N GLY A 52 15.10 -13.25 -12.73
CA GLY A 52 16.21 -12.40 -12.27
C GLY A 52 15.92 -10.90 -12.32
N ARG A 53 15.28 -10.41 -13.40
CA ARG A 53 14.84 -9.01 -13.53
C ARG A 53 13.48 -8.93 -14.19
N VAL A 54 12.56 -8.16 -13.60
CA VAL A 54 11.18 -8.01 -14.06
C VAL A 54 10.78 -6.55 -14.02
N LYS A 55 10.19 -6.07 -15.12
CA LYS A 55 9.43 -4.83 -15.16
C LYS A 55 7.95 -5.17 -15.13
N LEU A 56 7.26 -4.78 -14.06
CA LEU A 56 5.82 -4.99 -13.89
C LEU A 56 5.11 -3.65 -13.93
N VAL A 57 4.09 -3.54 -14.77
CA VAL A 57 3.26 -2.33 -14.90
C VAL A 57 1.83 -2.68 -14.55
N ILE A 58 1.29 -2.07 -13.51
CA ILE A 58 -0.11 -2.24 -13.09
C ILE A 58 -0.87 -0.97 -13.49
N LYS A 59 -1.89 -1.11 -14.34
CA LYS A 59 -2.72 0.03 -14.80
C LYS A 59 -4.06 0.06 -14.09
N GLY A 60 -4.60 1.26 -13.89
CA GLY A 60 -5.95 1.47 -13.35
C GLY A 60 -6.09 0.92 -11.93
N VAL A 61 -5.29 1.43 -11.01
CA VAL A 61 -5.33 1.02 -9.60
C VAL A 61 -6.30 1.93 -8.85
N GLU A 62 -7.26 1.31 -8.16
CA GLU A 62 -8.09 1.99 -7.17
C GLU A 62 -7.71 1.48 -5.77
N ALA A 63 -7.37 2.41 -4.88
CA ALA A 63 -6.95 2.11 -3.51
C ALA A 63 -7.67 3.01 -2.50
N GLN A 64 -7.57 2.68 -1.22
CA GLN A 64 -8.08 3.51 -0.13
C GLN A 64 -6.93 3.82 0.82
N ALA A 65 -6.88 5.04 1.36
CA ALA A 65 -5.82 5.45 2.27
C ALA A 65 -6.38 6.18 3.50
N LEU A 66 -5.95 5.77 4.68
CA LEU A 66 -6.28 6.43 5.93
C LEU A 66 -4.99 6.70 6.71
N LEU A 67 -4.66 7.97 6.89
CA LEU A 67 -3.52 8.42 7.68
C LEU A 67 -4.02 9.24 8.87
N LYS A 68 -3.71 8.77 10.08
CA LYS A 68 -3.98 9.47 11.35
C LYS A 68 -2.66 9.85 11.99
N VAL A 69 -2.38 11.14 12.11
CA VAL A 69 -1.17 11.66 12.77
C VAL A 69 -1.56 12.47 13.99
N ARG A 70 -0.85 12.24 15.08
CA ARG A 70 -0.92 13.08 16.30
C ARG A 70 0.37 13.88 16.38
N LEU A 71 0.25 15.19 16.48
CA LEU A 71 1.33 16.15 16.38
C LEU A 71 1.47 16.98 17.67
N ASP A 72 1.26 16.35 18.85
CA ASP A 72 1.38 16.99 20.16
C ASP A 72 2.69 17.83 20.31
N ASN A 73 3.76 17.45 19.58
CA ASN A 73 5.06 18.12 19.60
C ASN A 73 5.23 19.28 18.59
N VAL A 74 4.42 19.37 17.52
CA VAL A 74 4.55 20.44 16.52
C VAL A 74 4.00 21.76 17.06
N THR A 75 2.92 21.71 17.84
CA THR A 75 2.35 22.87 18.53
C THR A 75 3.38 23.51 19.47
N ALA A 76 4.15 22.71 20.21
CA ALA A 76 5.21 23.20 21.09
C ALA A 76 6.38 23.86 20.33
N ILE A 77 6.64 23.45 19.09
CA ILE A 77 7.66 24.06 18.23
C ILE A 77 7.18 25.41 17.70
N ILE A 78 5.92 25.52 17.27
CA ILE A 78 5.35 26.79 16.78
C ILE A 78 5.25 27.82 17.91
N ASP A 79 4.82 27.43 19.12
CA ASP A 79 4.75 28.32 20.29
C ASP A 79 6.11 28.92 20.64
N ARG A 80 7.19 28.12 20.57
CA ARG A 80 8.56 28.60 20.78
C ARG A 80 9.00 29.61 19.71
N VAL A 81 8.55 29.45 18.47
CA VAL A 81 8.90 30.38 17.38
C VAL A 81 8.13 31.70 17.54
N LEU A 82 6.83 31.65 17.82
CA LEU A 82 6.01 32.85 18.03
C LEU A 82 6.49 33.68 19.23
N THR A 83 6.81 33.03 20.35
CA THR A 83 7.37 33.71 21.54
C THR A 83 8.77 34.29 21.32
N THR A 84 9.49 33.86 20.28
CA THR A 84 10.80 34.43 19.91
C THR A 84 10.67 35.67 19.02
N ILE A 85 9.59 35.78 18.24
CA ILE A 85 9.34 36.92 17.33
C ILE A 85 8.62 38.06 18.05
N ASP A 86 7.84 37.78 19.09
CA ASP A 86 7.11 38.77 19.89
C ASP A 86 8.01 39.56 20.87
N ARG A 87 9.32 39.60 20.61
CA ARG A 87 10.35 40.18 21.47
C ARG A 87 11.24 41.17 20.72
#